data_AF-A0A7S3H4P5-F1
#
_entry.id   AF-A0A7S3H4P5-F1
#
_cell.length_a   1.000
_cell.length_b   1.000
_cell.length_c   1.000
_cell.angle_alpha   90.00
_cell.angle_beta   90.00
_cell.angle_gamma   90.00
#
_symmetry.space_group_name_H-M   'P 1'
#
loop_
_entity.id
_entity.type
_entity.pdbx_description
1 polymer ?
#
loop_
_entity_poly.entity_id
_entity_poly.type
_entity_poly.pdbx_seq_one_letter_code
_entity_poly.pdbx_strand_id
1 'polypeptide(L)'
;AVPKAAVPELEARIDPDVQELCEHFNIEDRHLQRLNEIMKNRKDTFEGDMLKLWEKLEDAREPAGLLVVKMREMEEGTFIGKTKIDPQLAEMVKKYNLDSTAELRLSDILARFDPQKKSERYEELNKHLEVSNRPSAMVMMLLRKLSENQPLGRPGPPAPGSYLDRKQREQKEAAEKNKDRDRERRGGGDRDKDRDKEK
;
A
#
# COMPACT_ATOMS: atom_id res chain seq x y z
N ALA A 1 -36.57 45.44 32.02
CA ALA A 1 -36.65 44.49 30.88
C ALA A 1 -35.48 43.54 31.00
N VAL A 2 -35.74 42.27 31.29
CA VAL A 2 -34.71 41.25 31.45
C VAL A 2 -34.33 40.76 30.04
N PRO A 3 -33.06 40.79 29.62
CA PRO A 3 -32.67 40.22 28.34
C PRO A 3 -32.84 38.70 28.40
N LYS A 4 -33.61 38.22 27.41
CA LYS A 4 -33.93 36.84 27.11
C LYS A 4 -32.65 36.02 26.98
N ALA A 5 -32.57 34.97 27.80
CA ALA A 5 -31.44 34.05 27.90
C ALA A 5 -31.02 33.49 26.53
N ALA A 6 -29.71 33.32 26.40
CA ALA A 6 -29.03 32.66 25.30
C ALA A 6 -29.68 31.31 24.97
N VAL A 7 -29.98 31.12 23.68
CA VAL A 7 -30.36 29.82 23.14
C VAL A 7 -29.08 28.98 23.05
N PRO A 8 -29.00 27.79 23.67
CA PRO A 8 -27.83 26.93 23.52
C PRO A 8 -27.90 26.26 22.14
N GLU A 9 -27.20 26.82 21.16
CA GLU A 9 -27.12 26.38 19.76
C GLU A 9 -26.18 25.15 19.59
N LEU A 10 -26.26 24.20 20.52
CA LEU A 10 -25.44 22.98 20.60
C LEU A 10 -26.33 21.72 20.64
N GLU A 11 -27.50 21.78 20.02
CA GLU A 11 -28.30 20.57 19.78
C GLU A 11 -27.63 19.71 18.70
N ALA A 12 -27.56 18.42 18.99
CA ALA A 12 -26.86 17.38 18.24
C ALA A 12 -27.38 17.23 16.80
N ARG A 13 -26.99 18.15 15.92
CA ARG A 13 -27.24 18.02 14.49
C ARG A 13 -26.44 16.82 14.00
N ILE A 14 -27.15 15.76 13.65
CA ILE A 14 -26.57 14.57 13.02
C ILE A 14 -26.04 15.04 11.67
N ASP A 15 -24.82 14.60 11.34
CA ASP A 15 -24.25 14.90 10.04
C ASP A 15 -25.11 14.26 8.93
N PRO A 16 -25.45 14.99 7.85
CA PRO A 16 -26.32 14.47 6.79
C PRO A 16 -25.76 13.19 6.15
N ASP A 17 -24.44 13.05 6.02
CA ASP A 17 -23.83 11.85 5.42
C ASP A 17 -23.99 10.64 6.34
N VAL A 18 -23.91 10.85 7.66
CA VAL A 18 -24.14 9.82 8.67
C VAL A 18 -25.61 9.40 8.70
N GLN A 19 -26.52 10.37 8.60
CA GLN A 19 -27.95 10.12 8.53
C GLN A 19 -28.32 9.32 7.28
N GLU A 20 -27.83 9.74 6.11
CA GLU A 20 -28.09 9.06 4.84
C GLU A 20 -27.60 7.60 4.86
N LEU A 21 -26.38 7.37 5.36
CA LEU A 21 -25.84 6.01 5.50
C LEU A 21 -26.73 5.14 6.41
N CYS A 22 -27.13 5.66 7.57
CA CYS A 22 -27.95 4.91 8.49
C CYS A 22 -29.36 4.64 7.93
N GLU A 23 -29.98 5.61 7.26
CA GLU A 23 -31.28 5.42 6.61
C GLU A 23 -31.19 4.39 5.46
N HIS A 24 -30.15 4.47 4.63
CA HIS A 24 -29.97 3.55 3.50
C HIS A 24 -29.87 2.08 3.93
N PHE A 25 -29.17 1.81 5.04
CA PHE A 25 -28.99 0.46 5.56
C PHE A 25 -30.00 0.08 6.67
N ASN A 26 -31.03 0.90 6.93
CA ASN A 26 -32.03 0.71 7.98
C ASN A 26 -31.41 0.48 9.38
N ILE A 27 -30.46 1.33 9.74
CA ILE A 27 -29.72 1.26 11.01
C ILE A 27 -30.48 2.01 12.10
N GLU A 28 -30.62 1.40 13.28
CA GLU A 28 -31.34 2.00 14.41
C GLU A 28 -30.73 3.33 14.87
N ASP A 29 -31.59 4.25 15.33
CA ASP A 29 -31.21 5.58 15.82
C ASP A 29 -30.12 5.55 16.89
N ARG A 30 -30.10 4.50 17.73
CA ARG A 30 -29.07 4.31 18.75
C ARG A 30 -27.66 4.21 18.14
N HIS A 31 -27.53 3.52 17.00
CA HIS A 31 -26.26 3.36 16.30
C HIS A 31 -25.90 4.61 15.50
N LEU A 32 -26.90 5.29 14.93
CA LEU A 32 -26.72 6.57 14.26
C LEU A 32 -26.14 7.64 15.22
N GLN A 33 -26.70 7.76 16.43
CA GLN A 33 -26.20 8.73 17.41
C GLN A 33 -24.76 8.42 17.82
N ARG A 34 -24.46 7.13 18.07
CA ARG A 34 -23.10 6.70 18.43
C ARG A 34 -22.10 6.96 17.29
N LEU A 35 -22.46 6.64 16.05
CA LEU A 35 -21.61 6.89 14.89
C LEU A 35 -21.34 8.39 14.73
N ASN A 36 -22.36 9.24 14.89
CA ASN A 36 -22.22 10.69 14.82
C ASN A 36 -21.20 11.22 15.86
N GLU A 37 -21.25 10.74 17.10
CA GLU A 37 -20.28 11.13 18.14
C GLU A 37 -18.85 10.67 17.82
N ILE A 38 -18.68 9.46 17.28
CA ILE A 38 -17.36 8.98 16.84
C ILE A 38 -16.82 9.86 15.71
N MET A 39 -17.67 10.20 14.74
CA MET A 39 -17.29 11.00 13.58
C MET A 39 -16.95 12.45 13.93
N LYS A 40 -17.57 13.03 14.96
CA LYS A 40 -17.19 14.36 15.48
C LYS A 40 -15.73 14.44 15.93
N ASN A 41 -15.16 13.33 16.39
CA ASN A 41 -13.75 13.24 16.81
C ASN A 41 -12.80 12.93 15.64
N ARG A 42 -13.32 12.53 14.47
CA ARG A 42 -12.56 12.07 13.30
C ARG A 42 -12.78 12.96 12.08
N LYS A 43 -12.85 14.28 12.28
CA LYS A 43 -13.14 15.25 11.21
C LYS A 43 -12.11 15.22 10.07
N ASP A 44 -10.85 14.96 10.39
CA ASP A 44 -9.77 14.93 9.41
C ASP A 44 -9.86 13.72 8.46
N THR A 45 -10.47 12.61 8.92
CA THR A 45 -10.62 11.37 8.14
C THR A 45 -12.07 11.10 7.73
N PHE A 46 -12.98 12.04 7.97
CA PHE A 46 -14.42 11.83 7.88
C PHE A 46 -14.86 11.28 6.51
N GLU A 47 -14.49 11.97 5.43
CA GLU A 47 -14.88 11.60 4.05
C GLU A 47 -14.37 10.19 3.69
N GLY A 48 -13.10 9.91 4.01
CA GLY A 48 -12.51 8.59 3.75
C GLY A 48 -13.16 7.49 4.59
N ASP A 49 -13.46 7.78 5.86
CA ASP A 49 -14.10 6.84 6.77
C ASP A 49 -15.54 6.53 6.30
N MET A 50 -16.32 7.54 5.90
CA MET A 50 -17.68 7.38 5.36
C MET A 50 -17.71 6.55 4.08
N LEU A 51 -16.84 6.84 3.11
CA LEU A 51 -16.77 6.07 1.87
C LEU A 51 -16.44 4.60 2.12
N LYS A 52 -15.56 4.31 3.08
CA LYS A 52 -15.22 2.93 3.41
C LYS A 52 -16.34 2.21 4.16
N LEU A 53 -17.08 2.92 5.02
CA LEU A 53 -18.27 2.38 5.65
C LEU A 53 -19.32 2.00 4.60
N TRP A 54 -19.60 2.88 3.64
CA TRP A 54 -20.53 2.62 2.53
C TRP A 54 -20.20 1.31 1.81
N GLU A 55 -18.97 1.16 1.31
CA GLU A 55 -18.56 -0.07 0.61
C GLU A 55 -18.65 -1.32 1.47
N LYS A 56 -18.29 -1.22 2.75
CA LYS A 56 -18.28 -2.38 3.65
C LYS A 56 -19.69 -2.80 4.04
N LEU A 57 -20.61 -1.85 4.19
CA LEU A 57 -21.99 -2.12 4.54
C LEU A 57 -22.77 -2.63 3.32
N GLU A 58 -22.44 -2.18 2.11
CA GLU A 58 -23.05 -2.65 0.87
C GLU A 58 -22.78 -4.15 0.61
N ASP A 59 -21.57 -4.62 0.91
CA ASP A 59 -21.18 -6.04 0.78
C ASP A 59 -21.58 -6.89 2.01
N ALA A 60 -22.10 -6.27 3.08
CA ALA A 60 -22.39 -6.96 4.33
C ALA A 60 -23.73 -7.72 4.30
N ARG A 61 -23.71 -8.96 4.80
CA ARG A 61 -24.95 -9.72 5.03
C ARG A 61 -25.84 -9.09 6.10
N GLU A 62 -25.23 -8.46 7.11
CA GLU A 62 -25.90 -7.76 8.21
C GLU A 62 -25.23 -6.40 8.46
N PRO A 63 -25.68 -5.32 7.79
CA PRO A 63 -25.06 -4.00 7.86
C PRO A 63 -25.02 -3.41 9.27
N ALA A 64 -26.13 -3.47 10.01
CA ALA A 64 -26.20 -2.91 11.37
C ALA A 64 -25.19 -3.57 12.33
N GLY A 65 -25.07 -4.90 12.30
CA GLY A 65 -24.10 -5.64 13.10
C GLY A 65 -22.66 -5.31 12.72
N LEU A 66 -22.37 -5.22 11.42
CA LEU A 66 -21.04 -4.83 10.95
C LEU A 66 -20.69 -3.40 11.35
N LEU A 67 -21.64 -2.47 11.30
CA LEU A 67 -21.41 -1.08 11.72
C LEU A 67 -20.98 -1.03 13.19
N VAL A 68 -21.56 -1.82 14.09
CA VAL A 68 -21.15 -1.86 15.50
C VAL A 68 -19.70 -2.29 15.66
N VAL A 69 -19.25 -3.27 14.87
CA VAL A 69 -17.84 -3.69 14.86
C VAL A 69 -16.95 -2.55 14.34
N LYS A 70 -17.37 -1.85 13.28
CA LYS A 70 -16.60 -0.72 12.71
C LYS A 70 -16.53 0.48 13.64
N MET A 71 -17.62 0.82 14.33
CA MET A 71 -17.62 1.83 15.38
C MET A 71 -16.62 1.49 16.49
N ARG A 72 -16.57 0.22 16.92
CA ARG A 72 -15.57 -0.24 17.89
C ARG A 72 -14.14 -0.12 17.36
N GLU A 73 -13.88 -0.53 16.12
CA GLU A 73 -12.57 -0.35 15.48
C GLU A 73 -12.17 1.14 15.41
N MET A 74 -13.12 2.05 15.19
CA MET A 74 -12.89 3.51 15.17
C MET A 74 -12.53 4.05 16.55
N GLU A 75 -13.23 3.60 17.60
CA GLU A 75 -12.94 3.95 19.00
C GLU A 75 -11.57 3.42 19.45
N GLU A 76 -11.20 2.20 19.02
CA GLU A 76 -9.89 1.60 19.28
C GLU A 76 -8.77 2.19 18.39
N GLY A 77 -9.10 3.09 17.45
CA GLY A 77 -8.16 3.70 16.52
C GLY A 77 -7.60 2.73 15.46
N THR A 78 -8.20 1.55 15.31
CA THR A 78 -7.79 0.52 14.34
C THR A 78 -8.49 0.67 13.00
N PHE A 79 -9.59 1.42 12.94
CA PHE A 79 -10.30 1.75 11.72
C PHE A 79 -9.55 2.78 10.87
N ILE A 80 -9.46 2.50 9.58
CA ILE A 80 -8.81 3.34 8.59
C ILE A 80 -9.75 3.47 7.42
N GLY A 81 -10.22 4.68 7.14
CA GLY A 81 -11.02 4.99 5.96
C GLY A 81 -10.24 4.86 4.65
N LYS A 82 -10.91 5.20 3.55
CA LYS A 82 -10.25 5.39 2.26
C LYS A 82 -9.31 6.59 2.35
N THR A 83 -8.04 6.31 2.58
CA THR A 83 -6.96 7.28 2.40
C THR A 83 -6.54 7.30 0.94
N LYS A 84 -6.13 8.48 0.43
CA LYS A 84 -5.49 8.56 -0.88
C LYS A 84 -4.27 7.64 -0.86
N ILE A 85 -4.22 6.71 -1.80
CA ILE A 85 -3.08 5.80 -1.98
C ILE A 85 -1.84 6.66 -2.12
N ASP A 86 -0.82 6.40 -1.30
CA ASP A 86 0.43 7.16 -1.40
C ASP A 86 1.02 6.98 -2.80
N PRO A 87 1.57 8.05 -3.41
CA PRO A 87 2.26 7.93 -4.70
C PRO A 87 3.33 6.84 -4.69
N GLN A 88 4.03 6.70 -3.56
CA GLN A 88 5.06 5.68 -3.33
C GLN A 88 4.50 4.24 -3.34
N LEU A 89 3.29 4.03 -2.79
CA LEU A 89 2.62 2.72 -2.84
C LEU A 89 2.20 2.38 -4.27
N ALA A 90 1.65 3.36 -4.99
CA ALA A 90 1.22 3.18 -6.37
C ALA A 90 2.41 2.83 -7.30
N GLU A 91 3.56 3.49 -7.12
CA GLU A 91 4.79 3.13 -7.83
C GLU A 91 5.25 1.72 -7.50
N MET A 92 5.14 1.30 -6.24
CA MET A 92 5.52 -0.05 -5.81
C MET A 92 4.60 -1.12 -6.39
N VAL A 93 3.29 -0.89 -6.38
CA VAL A 93 2.28 -1.78 -6.99
C VAL A 93 2.56 -1.95 -8.48
N LYS A 94 2.89 -0.86 -9.18
CA LYS A 94 3.25 -0.89 -10.61
C LYS A 94 4.60 -1.56 -10.88
N LYS A 95 5.62 -1.33 -10.04
CA LYS A 95 6.96 -1.91 -10.21
C LYS A 95 6.96 -3.44 -10.03
N TYR A 96 6.19 -3.94 -9.06
CA TYR A 96 6.17 -5.37 -8.73
C TYR A 96 4.91 -6.09 -9.19
N ASN A 97 3.97 -5.42 -9.88
CA ASN A 97 2.67 -5.97 -10.27
C ASN A 97 1.93 -6.62 -9.09
N LEU A 98 1.75 -5.86 -8.00
CA LEU A 98 0.97 -6.32 -6.86
C LEU A 98 -0.51 -6.47 -7.25
N ASP A 99 -1.17 -7.48 -6.68
CA ASP A 99 -2.60 -7.65 -6.88
C ASP A 99 -3.39 -6.63 -6.02
N SER A 100 -4.65 -6.39 -6.41
CA SER A 100 -5.53 -5.43 -5.73
C SER A 100 -5.73 -5.77 -4.24
N THR A 101 -5.68 -7.06 -3.90
CA THR A 101 -5.84 -7.50 -2.51
C THR A 101 -4.61 -7.15 -1.67
N ALA A 102 -3.40 -7.36 -2.19
CA ALA A 102 -2.16 -6.98 -1.53
C ALA A 102 -2.02 -5.46 -1.42
N GLU A 103 -2.41 -4.71 -2.46
CA GLU A 103 -2.43 -3.24 -2.43
C GLU A 103 -3.33 -2.71 -1.30
N LEU A 104 -4.60 -3.14 -1.24
CA LEU A 104 -5.55 -2.70 -0.22
C LEU A 104 -5.10 -3.03 1.20
N ARG A 105 -4.58 -4.25 1.40
CA ARG A 105 -4.10 -4.66 2.72
C ARG A 105 -2.84 -3.92 3.13
N LEU A 106 -1.96 -3.61 2.17
CA LEU A 106 -0.74 -2.88 2.44
C LEU A 106 -1.02 -1.39 2.70
N SER A 107 -1.95 -0.77 1.95
CA SER A 107 -2.40 0.60 2.24
C SER A 107 -3.01 0.69 3.63
N ASP A 108 -3.85 -0.28 4.00
CA ASP A 108 -4.45 -0.34 5.34
C ASP A 108 -3.35 -0.42 6.42
N ILE A 109 -2.41 -1.34 6.31
CA ILE A 109 -1.37 -1.47 7.35
C ILE A 109 -0.47 -0.22 7.40
N LEU A 110 -0.06 0.32 6.25
CA LEU A 110 0.83 1.49 6.19
C LEU A 110 0.16 2.78 6.66
N ALA A 111 -1.17 2.91 6.52
CA ALA A 111 -1.92 4.05 7.02
C ALA A 111 -1.99 4.11 8.56
N ARG A 112 -1.73 3.00 9.27
CA ARG A 112 -1.65 3.00 10.75
C ARG A 112 -0.34 3.56 11.29
N PHE A 113 0.70 3.70 10.47
CA PHE A 113 2.04 4.04 10.92
C PHE A 113 2.37 5.51 10.75
N ASP A 114 3.19 6.03 11.66
CA ASP A 114 3.77 7.37 11.59
C ASP A 114 4.55 7.58 10.27
N PRO A 115 4.59 8.80 9.70
CA PRO A 115 5.26 9.08 8.43
C PRO A 115 6.74 8.63 8.38
N GLN A 116 7.46 8.73 9.50
CA GLN A 116 8.87 8.31 9.60
C GLN A 116 9.01 6.79 9.51
N LYS A 117 8.27 6.03 10.32
CA LYS A 117 8.29 4.56 10.31
C LYS A 117 7.79 4.01 8.98
N LYS A 118 6.81 4.67 8.38
CA LYS A 118 6.28 4.33 7.07
C LYS A 118 7.37 4.32 6.00
N SER A 119 8.25 5.33 5.97
CA SER A 119 9.38 5.38 5.02
C SER A 119 10.36 4.22 5.22
N GLU A 120 10.73 3.90 6.46
CA GLU A 120 11.62 2.78 6.75
C GLU A 120 11.01 1.43 6.30
N ARG A 121 9.72 1.24 6.54
CA ARG A 121 9.01 0.03 6.09
C ARG A 121 8.92 -0.06 4.58
N TYR A 122 8.78 1.05 3.86
CA TYR A 122 8.84 1.06 2.38
C TYR A 122 10.20 0.57 1.87
N GLU A 123 11.30 0.98 2.50
CA GLU A 123 12.63 0.51 2.11
C GLU A 123 12.81 -0.99 2.39
N GLU A 124 12.37 -1.46 3.55
CA GLU A 124 12.42 -2.90 3.88
C GLU A 124 11.56 -3.72 2.92
N LEU A 125 10.33 -3.29 2.65
CA LEU A 125 9.43 -3.95 1.69
C LEU A 125 10.07 -4.01 0.30
N ASN A 126 10.68 -2.93 -0.18
CA ASN A 126 11.37 -2.93 -1.46
C ASN A 126 12.46 -4.00 -1.51
N LYS A 127 13.33 -4.10 -0.49
CA LYS A 127 14.39 -5.11 -0.44
C LYS A 127 13.85 -6.55 -0.50
N HIS A 128 12.73 -6.82 0.17
CA HIS A 128 12.10 -8.15 0.15
C HIS A 128 11.36 -8.45 -1.15
N LEU A 129 10.74 -7.44 -1.77
CA LEU A 129 10.03 -7.59 -3.04
C LEU A 129 10.98 -7.76 -4.23
N GLU A 130 12.16 -7.14 -4.20
CA GLU A 130 13.18 -7.28 -5.24
C GLU A 130 13.75 -8.70 -5.36
N VAL A 131 13.74 -9.44 -4.24
CA VAL A 131 14.25 -10.81 -4.11
C VAL A 131 13.19 -11.86 -4.43
N SER A 132 11.91 -11.51 -4.32
CA SER A 132 10.79 -12.44 -4.51
C SER A 132 10.37 -12.54 -5.98
N ASN A 133 10.03 -13.76 -6.41
CA ASN A 133 9.36 -14.00 -7.71
C ASN A 133 7.83 -13.99 -7.60
N ARG A 134 7.29 -13.85 -6.38
CA ARG A 134 5.85 -13.72 -6.08
C ARG A 134 5.66 -12.57 -5.09
N PRO A 135 5.72 -11.32 -5.57
CA PRO A 135 5.72 -10.13 -4.70
C PRO A 135 4.42 -10.01 -3.89
N SER A 136 3.23 -10.27 -4.47
CA SER A 136 1.97 -10.19 -3.72
C SER A 136 1.89 -11.18 -2.55
N ALA A 137 2.30 -12.43 -2.77
CA ALA A 137 2.35 -13.43 -1.70
C ALA A 137 3.36 -13.06 -0.60
N MET A 138 4.50 -12.49 -1.01
CA MET A 138 5.51 -11.98 -0.06
C MET A 138 4.95 -10.82 0.76
N VAL A 139 4.28 -9.84 0.13
CA VAL A 139 3.57 -8.77 0.85
C VAL A 139 2.65 -9.38 1.88
N MET A 140 1.78 -10.33 1.50
CA MET A 140 0.83 -10.96 2.43
C MET A 140 1.50 -11.65 3.63
N MET A 141 2.66 -12.28 3.45
CA MET A 141 3.44 -12.84 4.56
C MET A 141 4.07 -11.75 5.45
N LEU A 142 4.52 -10.66 4.85
CA LEU A 142 5.14 -9.53 5.54
C LEU A 142 4.10 -8.65 6.26
N LEU A 143 2.87 -8.56 5.76
CA LEU A 143 1.78 -7.80 6.38
C LEU A 143 1.52 -8.27 7.81
N ARG A 144 1.56 -9.58 8.06
CA ARG A 144 1.42 -10.13 9.42
C ARG A 144 2.53 -9.62 10.34
N LYS A 145 3.78 -9.63 9.88
CA LYS A 145 4.92 -9.11 10.64
C LYS A 145 4.86 -7.59 10.84
N LEU A 146 4.39 -6.85 9.83
CA LEU A 146 4.15 -5.41 9.93
C LEU A 146 3.08 -5.12 10.99
N SER A 147 1.97 -5.86 11.01
CA SER A 147 0.92 -5.68 12.02
C SER A 147 1.41 -5.96 13.45
N GLU A 148 2.34 -6.90 13.61
CA GLU A 148 2.92 -7.30 14.90
C GLU A 148 4.13 -6.41 15.29
N ASN A 149 4.44 -5.35 14.52
CA ASN A 149 5.61 -4.49 14.68
C ASN A 149 6.97 -5.23 14.63
N GLN A 150 7.01 -6.46 14.13
CA GLN A 150 8.25 -7.24 14.07
C GLN A 150 9.17 -6.74 12.94
N PRO A 151 10.49 -6.88 13.11
CA PRO A 151 11.43 -6.63 12.02
C PRO A 151 11.15 -7.63 10.89
N LEU A 152 11.14 -7.15 9.64
CA LEU A 152 10.86 -7.99 8.47
C LEU A 152 11.95 -9.05 8.23
N GLY A 153 13.08 -8.93 8.92
CA GLY A 153 14.22 -9.82 8.83
C GLY A 153 15.09 -9.52 7.62
N ARG A 154 16.18 -10.26 7.46
CA ARG A 154 17.04 -10.10 6.28
C ARG A 154 16.34 -10.71 5.06
N PRO A 155 16.31 -10.00 3.92
CA PRO A 155 15.82 -10.58 2.67
C PRO A 155 16.66 -11.81 2.31
N GLY A 156 15.97 -12.86 1.85
CA GLY A 156 16.61 -14.11 1.44
C GLY A 156 17.49 -13.95 0.19
N PRO A 157 18.13 -15.03 -0.28
CA PRO A 157 18.82 -15.02 -1.57
C PRO A 157 17.81 -14.77 -2.71
N PRO A 158 18.21 -14.07 -3.80
CA PRO A 158 17.35 -13.79 -4.95
C PRO A 158 16.71 -15.07 -5.49
N ALA A 159 15.38 -15.10 -5.53
CA ALA A 159 14.67 -16.23 -6.11
C ALA A 159 14.85 -16.23 -7.63
N PRO A 160 15.01 -17.40 -8.28
CA PRO A 160 14.99 -17.50 -9.74
C PRO A 160 13.73 -16.85 -10.32
N GLY A 161 13.89 -15.94 -11.28
CA GLY A 161 12.81 -15.16 -11.88
C GLY A 161 12.39 -13.89 -11.12
N SER A 162 13.03 -13.58 -9.99
CA SER A 162 12.86 -12.29 -9.29
C SER A 162 13.42 -11.11 -10.09
N TYR A 163 13.07 -9.88 -9.67
CA TYR A 163 13.55 -8.66 -10.33
C TYR A 163 15.09 -8.57 -10.33
N LEU A 164 15.73 -8.93 -9.20
CA LEU A 164 17.19 -8.94 -9.10
C LEU A 164 17.84 -10.03 -9.94
N ASP A 165 17.25 -11.23 -10.00
CA ASP A 165 17.74 -12.33 -10.84
C ASP A 165 17.72 -11.93 -12.33
N ARG A 166 16.62 -11.32 -12.79
CA ARG A 166 16.48 -10.85 -14.16
C ARG A 166 17.50 -9.75 -14.50
N LYS A 167 17.67 -8.78 -13.60
CA LYS A 167 18.64 -7.68 -13.77
C LYS A 167 20.09 -8.18 -13.77
N GLN A 168 20.44 -9.13 -12.90
CA GLN A 168 21.78 -9.73 -12.87
C GLN A 168 22.07 -10.53 -14.13
N ARG A 169 21.07 -11.28 -14.62
CA ARG A 169 21.21 -12.04 -15.86
C ARG A 169 21.41 -11.13 -17.07
N GLU A 170 20.63 -10.06 -17.20
CA GLU A 170 20.80 -9.07 -18.27
C GLU A 170 22.16 -8.39 -18.22
N GLN A 171 22.66 -8.02 -17.03
CA GLN A 171 23.99 -7.44 -16.88
C GLN A 171 25.11 -8.41 -17.29
N LYS A 172 24.97 -9.69 -16.92
CA LYS A 172 25.93 -10.72 -17.28
C LYS A 172 25.95 -10.98 -18.78
N GLU A 173 24.77 -11.10 -19.41
CA GLU A 173 24.63 -11.27 -20.86
C GLU A 173 25.17 -10.06 -21.63
N ALA A 174 24.96 -8.83 -21.13
CA ALA A 174 25.52 -7.62 -21.71
C ALA A 174 27.06 -7.57 -21.60
N ALA A 175 27.61 -7.99 -20.45
CA ALA A 175 29.05 -8.04 -20.24
C ALA A 175 29.73 -9.10 -21.13
N GLU A 176 29.09 -10.25 -21.34
CA GLU A 176 29.59 -11.28 -22.26
C GLU A 176 29.57 -10.81 -23.72
N LYS A 177 28.47 -10.17 -24.17
CA LYS A 177 28.39 -9.58 -25.52
C LYS A 177 29.47 -8.53 -25.80
N ASN A 178 29.86 -7.73 -24.80
CA ASN A 178 30.95 -6.77 -24.96
C ASN A 178 32.32 -7.43 -25.07
N LYS A 179 32.57 -8.51 -24.32
CA LYS A 179 33.85 -9.24 -24.39
C LYS A 179 34.09 -9.91 -25.74
N ASP A 180 33.04 -10.42 -26.38
CA ASP A 180 33.16 -11.03 -27.72
C ASP A 180 33.47 -9.98 -28.80
N ARG A 181 32.88 -8.78 -28.72
CA ARG A 181 33.19 -7.67 -29.64
C ARG A 181 34.64 -7.18 -29.53
N ASP A 182 35.22 -7.17 -28.34
CA ASP A 182 36.62 -6.79 -28.14
C ASP A 182 37.61 -7.84 -28.66
N ARG A 183 37.22 -9.14 -28.66
CA ARG A 183 38.04 -10.21 -29.26
C ARG A 183 38.06 -10.11 -30.79
N GLU A 184 36.94 -9.80 -31.42
CA GLU A 184 36.87 -9.63 -32.88
C GLU A 184 37.66 -8.40 -33.36
N ARG A 185 37.69 -7.31 -32.58
CA ARG A 185 38.49 -6.12 -32.91
C ARG A 185 40.00 -6.31 -32.80
N ARG A 186 40.48 -7.27 -31.99
CA ARG A 186 41.92 -7.56 -31.84
C ARG A 186 42.42 -8.72 -32.71
N GLY A 187 41.51 -9.55 -33.25
CA GLY A 187 41.87 -10.70 -34.10
C GLY A 187 42.11 -10.38 -35.58
N GLY A 188 41.81 -9.16 -36.05
CA GLY A 188 41.92 -8.75 -37.45
C GLY A 188 43.24 -8.09 -37.85
N GLY A 189 44.32 -8.28 -37.08
CA GLY A 189 45.51 -7.43 -37.15
C GLY A 189 46.82 -8.08 -37.58
N ASP A 190 46.86 -9.32 -38.07
CA ASP A 190 48.15 -9.98 -38.38
C ASP A 190 48.05 -11.04 -39.47
N ARG A 191 47.81 -10.64 -40.73
CA ARG A 191 47.89 -11.60 -41.86
C ARG A 191 48.42 -11.08 -43.19
N ASP A 192 49.13 -9.94 -43.23
CA ASP A 192 49.73 -9.46 -44.49
C ASP A 192 51.10 -8.82 -44.29
N LYS A 193 52.11 -9.61 -43.87
CA LYS A 193 53.51 -9.15 -43.91
C LYS A 193 54.54 -10.24 -44.19
N ASP A 194 54.24 -11.15 -45.10
CA ASP A 194 55.23 -12.08 -45.67
C ASP A 194 55.03 -12.22 -47.18
N ARG A 195 55.35 -11.17 -47.93
CA ARG A 195 55.57 -11.28 -49.37
C ARG A 195 56.44 -10.16 -49.91
N ASP A 196 57.72 -10.20 -49.59
CA ASP A 196 58.75 -9.72 -50.54
C ASP A 196 60.00 -10.56 -50.41
N LYS A 197 60.02 -11.57 -51.28
CA LYS A 197 61.15 -12.41 -51.63
C LYS A 197 61.63 -11.91 -52.99
N GLU A 198 62.94 -11.67 -53.08
CA GLU A 198 63.74 -11.48 -54.31
C GLU A 198 63.57 -10.16 -55.09
N LYS A 199 64.57 -9.27 -54.97
CA LYS A 199 65.63 -9.11 -55.97
C LYS A 199 66.78 -8.24 -55.48
#